data_AF-A0A537QRK5-F1
#
_entry.id   AF-A0A537QRK5-F1
#
_cell.length_a   1.000
_cell.length_b   1.000
_cell.length_c   1.000
_cell.angle_alpha   90.00
_cell.angle_beta   90.00
_cell.angle_gamma   90.00
#
_symmetry.space_group_name_H-M   'P 1'
#
loop_
_entity.id
_entity.type
_entity.pdbx_description
1 polymer ?
#
loop_
_entity_poly.entity_id
_entity_poly.type
_entity_poly.pdbx_seq_one_letter_code
_entity_poly.pdbx_strand_id
1 'polypeptide(L)'
;MDLRFTADELAFRDELRGFFETDLPGDIRERMRLGHAPSKEDTVTWQRILNKRGWAAYGWPKEYGGPGWTPVQRMIFLEENQLAPAPEVSS
;
A
#
# COMPACT_ATOMS: atom_id res chain seq x y z
N MET A 1 23.43 -14.00 1.94
CA MET A 1 22.27 -13.09 2.11
C MET A 1 21.90 -12.62 0.72
N ASP A 2 21.06 -13.38 0.02
CA ASP A 2 20.62 -13.02 -1.33
C ASP A 2 19.55 -11.93 -1.18
N LEU A 3 19.98 -10.68 -1.38
CA LEU A 3 19.13 -9.48 -1.31
C LEU A 3 18.36 -9.25 -2.62
N ARG A 4 18.25 -10.28 -3.46
CA ARG A 4 17.59 -10.17 -4.77
C ARG A 4 16.15 -10.64 -4.60
N PHE A 5 15.23 -9.70 -4.74
CA PHE A 5 13.82 -10.03 -4.94
C PHE A 5 13.69 -10.99 -6.13
N THR A 6 12.88 -12.02 -5.95
CA THR A 6 12.48 -12.95 -7.01
C THR A 6 11.67 -12.20 -8.08
N ALA A 7 11.53 -12.83 -9.26
CA ALA A 7 10.75 -12.25 -10.35
C ALA A 7 9.30 -11.94 -9.94
N ASP A 8 8.68 -12.82 -9.14
CA ASP A 8 7.33 -12.62 -8.59
C ASP A 8 7.25 -11.43 -7.63
N GLU A 9 8.26 -11.23 -6.79
CA GLU A 9 8.33 -10.10 -5.86
C GLU A 9 8.54 -8.76 -6.58
N LEU A 10 9.34 -8.76 -7.65
CA LEU A 10 9.51 -7.59 -8.52
C LEU A 10 8.21 -7.26 -9.26
N ALA A 11 7.51 -8.26 -9.80
CA ALA A 11 6.22 -8.06 -10.46
C ALA A 11 5.18 -7.50 -9.47
N PHE A 12 5.14 -8.02 -8.24
CA PHE A 12 4.27 -7.51 -7.18
C PHE A 12 4.61 -6.07 -6.79
N ARG A 13 5.89 -5.72 -6.71
CA ARG A 13 6.34 -4.33 -6.47
C ARG A 13 5.84 -3.38 -7.56
N ASP A 14 5.96 -3.79 -8.82
CA ASP A 14 5.51 -2.98 -9.96
C ASP A 14 3.98 -2.82 -9.97
N GLU A 15 3.25 -3.88 -9.65
CA GLU A 15 1.79 -3.84 -9.46
C GLU A 15 1.38 -2.85 -8.36
N LEU A 16 2.09 -2.88 -7.22
CA LEU A 16 1.86 -1.95 -6.13
C LEU A 16 2.13 -0.50 -6.55
N ARG A 17 3.24 -0.22 -7.23
CA ARG A 17 3.54 1.10 -7.76
C ARG A 17 2.42 1.62 -8.66
N GLY A 18 2.03 0.80 -9.64
CA GLY A 18 0.92 1.13 -10.53
C GLY A 18 -0.38 1.38 -9.77
N PHE A 19 -0.63 0.63 -8.69
CA PHE A 19 -1.77 0.88 -7.81
C PHE A 19 -1.67 2.22 -7.08
N PHE A 20 -0.55 2.53 -6.43
CA PHE A 20 -0.35 3.82 -5.76
C PHE A 20 -0.41 4.99 -6.75
N GLU A 21 -0.13 4.76 -8.03
CA GLU A 21 -0.29 5.76 -9.10
C GLU A 21 -1.72 5.92 -9.62
N THR A 22 -2.47 4.82 -9.71
CA THR A 22 -3.79 4.83 -10.34
C THR A 22 -4.91 5.05 -9.33
N ASP A 23 -4.83 4.43 -8.16
CA ASP A 23 -5.88 4.42 -7.16
C ASP A 23 -5.72 5.53 -6.12
N LEU A 24 -4.53 6.12 -5.95
CA LEU A 24 -4.32 7.23 -5.03
C LEU A 24 -4.91 8.53 -5.62
N PRO A 25 -5.90 9.16 -4.97
CA PRO A 25 -6.47 10.41 -5.47
C PRO A 25 -5.41 11.50 -5.57
N GLY A 26 -5.43 12.25 -6.67
CA GLY A 26 -4.47 13.32 -6.94
C GLY A 26 -4.42 14.37 -5.82
N ASP A 27 -5.56 14.72 -5.23
CA ASP A 27 -5.65 15.66 -4.11
C ASP A 27 -4.93 15.16 -2.84
N ILE A 28 -5.08 13.86 -2.52
CA ILE A 28 -4.41 13.25 -1.36
C ILE A 28 -2.91 13.15 -1.64
N ARG A 29 -2.55 12.70 -2.83
CA ARG A 29 -1.15 12.63 -3.30
C ARG A 29 -0.47 13.99 -3.19
N GLU A 30 -1.09 15.05 -3.69
CA GLU A 30 -0.51 16.38 -3.66
C GLU A 30 -0.37 16.89 -2.22
N ARG A 31 -1.37 16.65 -1.37
CA ARG A 31 -1.30 16.99 0.05
C ARG A 31 -0.14 16.29 0.77
N MET A 32 0.03 14.98 0.53
CA MET A 32 1.15 14.21 1.09
C MET A 32 2.49 14.70 0.52
N ARG A 33 2.56 14.98 -0.79
CA ARG A 33 3.76 15.52 -1.47
C ARG A 33 4.18 16.88 -0.92
N LEU A 34 3.22 17.71 -0.53
CA LEU A 34 3.45 19.01 0.12
C LEU A 34 3.83 18.89 1.61
N GLY A 35 3.87 17.67 2.17
CA GLY A 35 4.22 17.43 3.57
C GLY A 35 3.11 17.81 4.57
N HIS A 36 1.86 17.96 4.09
CA HIS A 36 0.73 18.20 4.98
C HIS A 36 0.29 16.90 5.65
N ALA A 37 -0.17 17.00 6.90
CA ALA A 37 -0.77 15.87 7.59
C ALA A 37 -2.04 15.40 6.85
N PRO A 38 -2.26 14.08 6.71
CA PRO A 38 -3.49 13.56 6.12
C PRO A 38 -4.68 13.97 6.99
N SER A 39 -5.74 14.43 6.34
CA SER A 39 -7.02 14.64 7.02
C SER A 39 -7.64 13.28 7.34
N LYS A 40 -8.50 13.22 8.37
CA LYS A 40 -9.24 11.99 8.69
C LYS A 40 -9.98 11.42 7.48
N GLU A 41 -10.55 12.30 6.65
CA GLU A 41 -11.25 11.91 5.42
C GLU A 41 -10.29 11.31 4.36
N ASP A 42 -9.06 11.81 4.27
CA ASP A 42 -8.05 11.25 3.35
C ASP A 42 -7.66 9.84 3.78
N THR A 43 -7.40 9.64 5.08
CA THR A 43 -7.09 8.33 5.64
C THR A 43 -8.25 7.35 5.45
N VAL A 44 -9.48 7.79 5.71
CA VAL A 44 -10.68 6.95 5.49
C VAL A 44 -10.87 6.61 4.01
N THR A 45 -10.66 7.57 3.12
CA THR A 45 -10.75 7.35 1.67
C THR A 45 -9.69 6.34 1.22
N TRP A 46 -8.45 6.52 1.69
CA TRP A 46 -7.34 5.62 1.42
C TRP A 46 -7.59 4.20 1.95
N GLN A 47 -8.04 4.07 3.19
CA GLN A 47 -8.43 2.78 3.77
C GLN A 47 -9.56 2.12 3.00
N ARG A 48 -10.56 2.87 2.50
CA ARG A 48 -11.64 2.32 1.67
C ARG A 48 -11.12 1.79 0.33
N ILE A 49 -10.20 2.50 -0.31
CA ILE A 49 -9.56 2.07 -1.56
C ILE A 49 -8.79 0.77 -1.33
N LEU A 50 -7.97 0.71 -0.28
CA LEU A 50 -7.26 -0.50 0.12
C LEU A 50 -8.22 -1.66 0.47
N ASN A 51 -9.31 -1.37 1.17
CA ASN A 51 -10.31 -2.37 1.56
C ASN A 51 -11.01 -2.97 0.33
N LYS A 52 -11.34 -2.17 -0.69
CA LYS A 52 -11.91 -2.67 -1.95
C LYS A 52 -11.04 -3.73 -2.65
N ARG A 53 -9.72 -3.65 -2.49
CA ARG A 53 -8.78 -4.66 -3.00
C ARG A 53 -8.45 -5.76 -1.99
N GLY A 54 -8.97 -5.68 -0.76
CA GLY A 54 -8.63 -6.60 0.33
C GLY A 54 -7.24 -6.35 0.93
N TRP A 55 -6.64 -5.18 0.70
CA TRP A 55 -5.29 -4.83 1.16
C TRP A 55 -5.29 -4.08 2.49
N ALA A 56 -6.44 -3.59 2.94
CA ALA A 56 -6.57 -2.91 4.24
C ALA A 56 -6.09 -3.79 5.41
N ALA A 57 -6.27 -5.11 5.31
CA ALA A 57 -5.78 -6.08 6.29
C ALA A 57 -4.54 -6.84 5.76
N TYR A 58 -3.53 -6.11 5.27
CA TYR A 58 -2.31 -6.71 4.68
C TYR A 58 -1.57 -7.68 5.62
N GLY A 59 -1.74 -7.53 6.94
CA GLY A 59 -1.18 -8.42 7.96
C GLY A 59 -1.96 -9.73 8.17
N TRP A 60 -3.20 -9.82 7.69
CA TRP A 60 -4.09 -10.94 7.98
C TRP A 60 -3.96 -12.07 6.94
N PRO A 61 -4.11 -13.34 7.37
CA PRO A 61 -4.21 -14.46 6.45
C PRO A 61 -5.46 -14.34 5.56
N LYS A 62 -5.43 -15.02 4.40
CA LYS A 62 -6.57 -15.09 3.47
C LYS A 62 -7.83 -15.63 4.12
N GLU A 63 -7.67 -16.55 5.07
CA GLU A 63 -8.77 -17.16 5.84
C GLU A 63 -9.57 -16.14 6.67
N TYR A 64 -8.96 -15.01 7.03
CA TYR A 64 -9.59 -13.93 7.79
C TYR A 64 -9.96 -12.72 6.94
N GLY A 65 -9.90 -12.84 5.60
CA GLY A 65 -10.23 -11.76 4.67
C GLY A 65 -9.08 -10.80 4.36
N GLY A 66 -7.84 -11.16 4.73
CA GLY A 66 -6.64 -10.47 4.27
C GLY A 66 -6.21 -10.93 2.87
N PRO A 67 -5.19 -10.28 2.27
CA PRO A 67 -4.71 -10.65 0.95
C PRO A 67 -3.91 -11.96 0.95
N GLY A 68 -3.56 -12.48 2.13
CA GLY A 68 -2.77 -13.72 2.25
C GLY A 68 -1.32 -13.56 1.82
N TRP A 69 -0.79 -12.33 1.85
CA TRP A 69 0.57 -12.03 1.44
C TRP A 69 1.62 -12.70 2.31
N THR A 70 2.72 -13.08 1.66
CA THR A 70 3.92 -13.58 2.34
C THR A 70 4.58 -12.45 3.15
N PRO A 71 5.46 -12.77 4.12
CA PRO A 71 6.16 -11.75 4.89
C PRO A 71 6.94 -10.76 4.01
N VAL A 72 7.52 -11.24 2.90
CA VAL A 72 8.27 -10.38 1.98
C VAL A 72 7.35 -9.46 1.19
N GLN A 73 6.20 -9.95 0.69
CA GLN A 73 5.20 -9.10 0.03
C GLN A 73 4.69 -8.00 0.95
N ARG A 74 4.44 -8.30 2.24
CA ARG A 74 4.06 -7.29 3.23
C ARG A 74 5.15 -6.23 3.43
N MET A 75 6.41 -6.66 3.47
CA MET A 75 7.55 -5.75 3.56
C MET A 75 7.64 -4.84 2.33
N ILE A 76 7.50 -5.40 1.11
CA ILE A 76 7.48 -4.63 -0.14
C ILE A 76 6.33 -3.62 -0.13
N PHE A 77 5.14 -4.03 0.31
CA PHE A 77 3.99 -3.12 0.44
C PHE A 77 4.27 -1.95 1.37
N LEU A 78 4.85 -2.21 2.55
CA LEU A 78 5.20 -1.16 3.50
C LEU A 78 6.28 -0.23 2.95
N GLU A 79 7.31 -0.76 2.30
CA GLU A 79 8.38 0.04 1.67
C GLU A 79 7.79 0.93 0.57
N GLU A 80 6.97 0.39 -0.33
CA GLU A 80 6.35 1.16 -1.40
C GLU A 80 5.32 2.17 -0.89
N ASN A 81 4.56 1.86 0.17
CA ASN A 81 3.66 2.83 0.80
C ASN A 81 4.43 3.99 1.45
N GLN A 82 5.63 3.75 1.99
CA GLN A 82 6.49 4.81 2.54
C GLN A 82 7.18 5.64 1.46
N LEU A 83 7.54 5.02 0.33
CA LEU A 83 8.13 5.73 -0.81
C LEU A 83 7.08 6.53 -1.60
N ALA A 84 5.83 6.06 -1.62
CA ALA A 84 4.72 6.75 -2.23
C ALA A 84 4.27 7.94 -1.36
N PRO A 85 3.77 9.03 -1.98
CA PRO A 85 3.10 10.11 -1.26
C PRO A 85 1.68 9.68 -0.82
N ALA A 86 1.57 8.57 -0.10
CA ALA A 86 0.32 7.98 0.36
C ALA A 86 0.16 8.15 1.89
N PRO A 87 -1.07 8.23 2.41
CA PRO A 87 -1.30 8.22 3.85
C PRO A 87 -0.79 6.94 4.51
N GLU A 88 -0.41 7.04 5.78
CA GLU A 88 0.06 5.90 6.55
C GLU A 88 -1.02 4.81 6.63
N VAL A 89 -0.63 3.56 6.38
CA VAL A 89 -1.51 2.41 6.53
C VAL A 89 -1.53 1.99 7.99
N SER A 90 -2.61 2.32 8.70
CA SER A 90 -2.79 1.83 10.07
C SER A 90 -3.06 0.32 10.03
N SER A 91 -2.17 -0.44 10.66
CA SER A 91 -2.32 -1.88 10.93
C SER A 91 -3.47 -2.17 11.89
#